data_AF-A0A0F9WQQ4-F1
#
_entry.id   AF-A0A0F9WQQ4-F1
#
_cell.length_a   1.000
_cell.length_b   1.000
_cell.length_c   1.000
_cell.angle_alpha   90.00
_cell.angle_beta   90.00
_cell.angle_gamma   90.00
#
_symmetry.space_group_name_H-M   'P 1'
#
loop_
_entity.id
_entity.type
_entity.pdbx_description
1 polymer ?
#
loop_
_entity_poly.entity_id
_entity_poly.type
_entity_poly.pdbx_seq_one_letter_code
_entity_poly.pdbx_strand_id
1 'polypeptide(L)'
;MSTTFVANTTLFVEHCSQCGLTFAMPESLERELRQNHKIFYCPVGHGMHYSGESDLERECRHRQEIQNRLTNELSYHDQTRAQLRDTERSRNAHKGAVTRIKNRVASGVCPCCKRTFKQLAAHMKTKHPTWNKSEALA
;
A
#
# COMPACT_ATOMS: atom_id res chain seq x y z
N MET A 1 3.92 33.49 -57.14
CA MET A 1 2.59 32.94 -56.77
C MET A 1 2.34 33.28 -55.32
N SER A 2 1.39 34.20 -55.04
CA SER A 2 0.98 34.53 -53.68
C SER A 2 -0.18 33.64 -53.27
N THR A 3 0.01 32.83 -52.23
CA THR A 3 -1.04 32.02 -51.63
C THR A 3 -1.70 32.84 -50.52
N THR A 4 -3.00 33.11 -50.63
CA THR A 4 -3.78 33.80 -49.60
C THR A 4 -4.40 32.77 -48.67
N PHE A 5 -4.16 32.88 -47.36
CA PHE A 5 -4.80 32.06 -46.34
C PHE A 5 -5.85 32.90 -45.60
N VAL A 6 -7.07 32.37 -45.52
CA VAL A 6 -8.18 32.97 -44.76
C VAL A 6 -8.61 31.96 -43.72
N ALA A 7 -8.60 32.34 -42.44
CA ALA A 7 -9.10 31.53 -41.35
C ALA A 7 -9.79 32.39 -40.29
N ASN A 8 -10.76 31.78 -39.64
CA ASN A 8 -11.40 32.34 -38.46
C ASN A 8 -10.66 31.83 -37.22
N THR A 9 -10.40 32.70 -36.25
CA THR A 9 -9.75 32.34 -34.99
C THR A 9 -10.52 32.90 -33.81
N THR A 10 -10.58 32.12 -32.73
CA THR A 10 -11.14 32.56 -31.46
C THR A 10 -10.02 33.18 -30.63
N LEU A 11 -10.26 34.39 -30.14
CA LEU A 11 -9.34 35.08 -29.27
C LEU A 11 -9.83 35.02 -27.82
N PHE A 12 -8.93 34.66 -26.93
CA PHE A 12 -9.15 34.73 -25.49
C PHE A 12 -8.64 36.07 -24.97
N VAL A 13 -9.45 36.75 -24.17
CA VAL A 13 -9.15 38.06 -23.60
C VAL A 13 -8.53 37.87 -22.21
N GLU A 14 -7.31 38.36 -22.04
CA GLU A 14 -6.54 38.27 -20.80
C GLU A 14 -6.14 39.67 -20.30
N HIS A 15 -5.86 39.77 -19.01
CA HIS A 15 -5.47 41.01 -18.35
C HIS A 15 -4.07 40.87 -17.79
N CYS A 16 -3.20 41.86 -18.02
CA CYS A 16 -1.89 41.84 -17.41
C CYS A 16 -1.99 41.99 -15.89
N SER A 17 -1.43 41.05 -15.12
CA SER A 17 -1.46 41.10 -13.65
C SER A 17 -0.65 42.25 -13.05
N GLN A 18 0.29 42.82 -13.82
CA GLN A 18 1.15 43.93 -13.37
C GLN A 18 0.60 45.30 -13.77
N CYS A 19 0.23 45.49 -15.04
CA CYS A 19 -0.21 46.79 -15.54
C CYS A 19 -1.72 46.90 -15.82
N GLY A 20 -2.48 45.80 -15.68
CA GLY A 20 -3.92 45.79 -15.93
C GLY A 20 -4.34 45.89 -17.40
N LEU A 21 -3.38 45.94 -18.34
CA LEU A 21 -3.68 46.04 -19.77
C LEU A 21 -4.48 44.82 -20.23
N THR A 22 -5.64 45.05 -20.84
CA THR A 22 -6.44 44.03 -21.52
C THR A 22 -5.88 43.78 -22.92
N PHE A 23 -5.60 42.53 -23.24
CA PHE A 23 -5.15 42.10 -24.56
C PHE A 23 -5.73 40.75 -24.92
N ALA A 24 -5.63 40.36 -26.19
CA ALA A 24 -6.19 39.11 -26.66
C ALA A 24 -5.13 38.23 -27.33
N MET A 25 -5.21 36.93 -27.11
CA MET A 25 -4.35 35.92 -27.72
C MET A 25 -5.18 34.77 -28.29
N PRO A 26 -4.68 33.99 -29.26
CA PRO A 26 -5.38 32.80 -29.73
C PRO A 26 -5.67 31.83 -28.58
N GLU A 27 -6.88 31.26 -28.55
CA GLU A 27 -7.28 30.31 -27.50
C GLU A 27 -6.33 29.09 -27.42
N SER A 28 -5.77 28.66 -28.56
CA SER A 28 -4.78 27.59 -28.62
C SER A 28 -3.50 27.92 -27.86
N LEU A 29 -3.03 29.18 -27.95
CA LEU A 29 -1.85 29.64 -27.23
C LEU A 29 -2.14 29.72 -25.73
N GLU A 30 -3.31 30.24 -25.35
CA GLU A 30 -3.70 30.32 -23.95
C GLU A 30 -3.71 28.93 -23.28
N ARG A 31 -4.28 27.94 -23.97
CA ARG A 31 -4.34 26.56 -23.50
C ARG A 31 -2.95 25.95 -23.34
N GLU A 32 -2.05 26.16 -24.30
CA GLU A 32 -0.66 25.69 -24.21
C GLU A 32 0.06 26.32 -23.00
N LEU A 33 -0.13 27.63 -22.79
CA LEU A 33 0.49 28.35 -21.69
C LEU A 33 -0.03 27.86 -20.32
N ARG A 34 -1.30 27.48 -20.22
CA ARG A 34 -1.87 26.87 -19.00
C ARG A 34 -1.36 25.47 -18.74
N GLN A 35 -1.07 24.70 -19.78
CA GLN A 35 -0.56 23.33 -19.65
C GLN A 35 0.93 23.29 -19.32
N ASN A 36 1.72 24.17 -19.94
CA ASN A 36 3.18 24.12 -19.86
C ASN A 36 3.77 25.12 -18.86
N HIS A 37 2.95 25.98 -18.26
CA HIS A 37 3.36 27.03 -17.32
C HIS A 37 4.47 27.95 -17.85
N LYS A 38 4.58 28.10 -19.18
CA LYS A 38 5.59 28.96 -19.82
C LYS A 38 5.31 30.43 -19.51
N ILE A 39 6.38 31.20 -19.44
CA ILE A 39 6.29 32.65 -19.31
C ILE A 39 5.85 33.25 -20.67
N PHE A 40 4.85 34.11 -20.63
CA PHE A 40 4.39 34.93 -21.75
C PHE A 40 4.41 36.41 -21.34
N TYR A 41 4.35 37.30 -22.33
CA TYR A 41 4.52 38.73 -22.09
C TYR A 41 3.28 39.50 -22.53
N CYS A 42 2.89 40.51 -21.75
CA CYS A 42 1.93 41.49 -22.22
C CYS A 42 2.56 42.38 -23.30
N PRO A 43 1.76 43.12 -24.10
CA PRO A 43 2.27 44.04 -25.12
C PRO A 43 3.25 45.11 -24.60
N VAL A 44 3.22 45.42 -23.30
CA VAL A 44 4.11 46.40 -22.65
C VAL A 44 5.40 45.74 -22.13
N GLY A 45 5.50 44.42 -22.15
CA GLY A 45 6.71 43.66 -21.80
C GLY A 45 6.74 43.04 -20.40
N HIS A 46 5.68 43.15 -19.60
CA HIS A 46 5.59 42.43 -18.32
C HIS A 46 5.44 40.93 -18.52
N GLY A 47 6.32 40.15 -17.88
CA GLY A 47 6.30 38.69 -17.90
C GLY A 47 5.25 38.12 -16.94
N MET A 48 4.51 37.13 -17.42
CA MET A 48 3.43 36.46 -16.70
C MET A 48 3.48 34.96 -16.98
N HIS A 49 2.92 34.17 -16.08
CA HIS A 49 2.67 32.75 -16.32
C HIS A 49 1.38 32.36 -15.62
N TYR A 50 0.73 31.30 -16.10
CA TYR A 50 -0.40 30.73 -15.38
C TYR A 50 0.11 29.92 -14.19
N SER A 51 -0.38 30.27 -13.00
CA SER A 51 -0.19 29.50 -11.78
C SER A 51 -1.43 28.65 -11.52
N GLY A 52 -1.23 27.46 -10.97
CA GLY A 52 -2.29 26.47 -10.76
C GLY A 52 -1.98 25.17 -11.48
N GLU A 53 -2.49 24.07 -10.95
CA GLU A 53 -2.27 22.75 -11.51
C GLU A 53 -3.04 22.58 -12.83
N SER A 54 -2.35 22.18 -13.89
CA SER A 54 -3.01 21.86 -15.16
C SER A 54 -3.93 20.64 -15.00
N ASP A 55 -4.96 20.51 -15.86
CA ASP A 55 -5.83 19.33 -15.80
C ASP A 55 -5.06 18.01 -16.00
N LEU A 56 -3.97 18.06 -16.78
CA LEU A 56 -3.07 16.94 -16.99
C LEU A 56 -2.30 16.59 -15.70
N GLU A 57 -1.76 17.58 -15.00
CA GLU A 57 -1.07 17.38 -13.74
C GLU A 57 -2.03 16.81 -12.67
N ARG A 58 -3.26 17.33 -12.62
CA ARG A 58 -4.30 16.84 -11.70
C ARG A 58 -4.64 15.38 -11.96
N GLU A 59 -4.83 15.01 -13.23
CA GLU A 59 -5.11 13.63 -13.61
C GLU A 59 -3.93 12.70 -13.31
N CYS A 60 -2.70 13.15 -13.60
CA CYS A 60 -1.48 12.41 -13.26
C CYS A 60 -1.37 12.17 -11.75
N ARG A 61 -1.60 13.20 -10.93
CA ARG A 61 -1.60 13.08 -9.47
C ARG A 61 -2.68 12.10 -9.01
N HIS A 62 -3.89 12.22 -9.51
CA HIS A 62 -5.00 11.34 -9.15
C HIS A 62 -4.69 9.87 -9.49
N ARG A 63 -4.14 9.61 -10.69
CA ARG A 63 -3.70 8.27 -11.09
C ARG A 63 -2.60 7.73 -10.18
N GLN A 64 -1.64 8.57 -9.81
CA GLN A 64 -0.55 8.19 -8.91
C GLN A 64 -1.08 7.85 -7.50
N GLU A 65 -2.03 8.62 -6.98
CA GLU A 65 -2.67 8.35 -5.69
C GLU A 65 -3.42 7.02 -5.67
N ILE A 66 -4.19 6.74 -6.73
CA ILE A 66 -4.90 5.46 -6.87
C ILE A 66 -3.91 4.30 -6.95
N GLN A 67 -2.84 4.45 -7.72
CA GLN A 67 -1.82 3.42 -7.87
C GLN A 67 -1.12 3.13 -6.53
N ASN A 68 -0.73 4.18 -5.81
CA ASN A 68 -0.11 4.05 -4.49
C ASN A 68 -1.06 3.36 -3.50
N ARG A 69 -2.35 3.72 -3.51
CA ARG A 69 -3.36 3.06 -2.66
C ARG A 69 -3.47 1.58 -2.98
N LEU A 70 -3.55 1.22 -4.27
CA LEU A 70 -3.64 -0.16 -4.70
C LEU A 70 -2.40 -0.96 -4.28
N THR A 71 -1.20 -0.42 -4.45
CA THR A 71 0.04 -1.07 -4.04
C THR A 71 0.09 -1.30 -2.53
N ASN A 72 -0.34 -0.32 -1.74
CA ASN A 72 -0.39 -0.45 -0.29
C ASN A 72 -1.38 -1.52 0.17
N GLU A 73 -2.58 -1.55 -0.42
CA GLU A 73 -3.60 -2.57 -0.14
C GLU A 73 -3.12 -3.98 -0.48
N LEU A 74 -2.48 -4.15 -1.64
CA LEU A 74 -1.92 -5.45 -2.04
C LEU A 74 -0.81 -5.91 -1.06
N SER A 75 0.09 -5.01 -0.70
CA SER A 75 1.15 -5.29 0.29
C SER A 75 0.57 -5.69 1.65
N TYR A 76 -0.44 -4.96 2.13
CA TYR A 76 -1.11 -5.27 3.39
C TYR A 76 -1.83 -6.63 3.35
N HIS A 77 -2.52 -6.92 2.25
CA HIS A 77 -3.19 -8.20 2.05
C HIS A 77 -2.22 -9.38 2.03
N ASP A 78 -1.08 -9.24 1.35
CA ASP A 78 -0.05 -10.28 1.30
C ASP A 78 0.59 -10.53 2.67
N GLN A 79 0.90 -9.46 3.42
CA GLN A 79 1.40 -9.55 4.79
C GLN A 79 0.39 -10.26 5.70
N THR A 80 -0.88 -9.88 5.62
CA THR A 80 -1.96 -10.51 6.39
C THR A 80 -2.08 -12.00 6.06
N ARG A 81 -2.02 -12.36 4.77
CA ARG A 81 -2.05 -13.77 4.34
C ARG A 81 -0.85 -14.55 4.85
N ALA A 82 0.35 -13.96 4.84
CA ALA A 82 1.54 -14.60 5.38
C ALA A 82 1.40 -14.86 6.88
N GLN A 83 0.96 -13.87 7.65
CA GLN A 83 0.71 -14.00 9.08
C GLN A 83 -0.33 -15.08 9.39
N LEU A 84 -1.44 -15.11 8.63
CA LEU A 84 -2.46 -16.15 8.79
C LEU A 84 -1.88 -17.55 8.53
N ARG A 85 -1.07 -17.72 7.48
CA ARG A 85 -0.42 -19.02 7.20
C ARG A 85 0.53 -19.45 8.32
N ASP A 86 1.30 -18.52 8.87
CA ASP A 86 2.27 -18.81 9.93
C ASP A 86 1.59 -19.13 11.27
N THR A 87 0.52 -18.39 11.60
CA THR A 87 -0.30 -18.68 12.79
C THR A 87 -1.04 -20.01 12.66
N GLU A 88 -1.59 -20.33 11.48
CA GLU A 88 -2.21 -21.63 11.22
C GLU A 88 -1.21 -22.78 11.33
N ARG A 89 0.00 -22.61 10.77
CA ARG A 89 1.08 -23.59 10.88
C ARG A 89 1.46 -23.83 12.34
N SER A 90 1.66 -22.77 13.11
CA SER A 90 1.99 -22.84 14.54
C SER A 90 0.88 -23.53 15.31
N ARG A 91 -0.39 -23.13 15.09
CA ARG A 91 -1.56 -23.75 15.71
C ARG A 91 -1.64 -25.24 15.41
N ASN A 92 -1.43 -25.64 14.16
CA ASN A 92 -1.46 -27.05 13.75
C ASN A 92 -0.30 -27.84 14.40
N ALA A 93 0.89 -27.25 14.50
CA ALA A 93 2.04 -27.86 15.18
C ALA A 93 1.76 -28.08 16.68
N HIS A 94 1.24 -27.07 17.39
CA HIS A 94 0.85 -27.20 18.79
C HIS A 94 -0.24 -28.26 18.98
N LYS A 95 -1.28 -28.25 18.13
CA LYS A 95 -2.34 -29.28 18.15
C LYS A 95 -1.77 -30.68 17.95
N GLY A 96 -0.81 -30.84 17.02
CA GLY A 96 -0.11 -32.09 16.78
C GLY A 96 0.72 -32.54 17.98
N ALA A 97 1.46 -31.62 18.63
CA ALA A 97 2.23 -31.90 19.84
C ALA A 97 1.33 -32.37 20.99
N VAL A 98 0.24 -31.64 21.26
CA VAL A 98 -0.77 -31.99 22.26
C VAL A 98 -1.35 -33.38 21.99
N THR A 99 -1.74 -33.65 20.75
CA THR A 99 -2.34 -34.93 20.35
C THR A 99 -1.35 -36.08 20.56
N ARG A 100 -0.09 -35.89 20.18
CA ARG A 100 0.98 -36.88 20.36
C ARG A 100 1.22 -37.20 21.83
N ILE A 101 1.24 -36.19 22.70
CA ILE A 101 1.41 -36.38 24.15
C ILE A 101 0.19 -37.11 24.74
N LYS A 102 -1.03 -36.71 24.37
CA LYS A 102 -2.26 -37.41 24.79
C LYS A 102 -2.22 -38.89 24.42
N ASN A 103 -1.84 -39.20 23.19
CA ASN A 103 -1.76 -40.59 22.72
C ASN A 103 -0.68 -41.39 23.46
N ARG A 104 0.50 -40.81 23.72
CA ARG A 104 1.56 -41.46 24.50
C ARG A 104 1.12 -41.78 25.92
N VAL A 105 0.49 -40.81 26.60
CA VAL A 105 -0.02 -40.98 27.96
C VAL A 105 -1.11 -42.05 28.00
N ALA A 106 -2.02 -42.06 27.01
CA ALA A 106 -3.05 -43.09 26.89
C ALA A 106 -2.45 -44.49 26.69
N SER A 107 -1.34 -44.61 25.98
CA SER A 107 -0.58 -45.86 25.82
C SER A 107 0.30 -46.21 27.04
N GLY A 108 0.25 -45.45 28.14
CA GLY A 108 1.04 -45.71 29.35
C GLY A 108 2.52 -45.30 29.23
N VAL A 109 2.88 -44.49 28.24
CA VAL A 109 4.24 -43.99 28.02
C VAL A 109 4.44 -42.68 28.78
N CYS A 110 5.49 -42.60 29.59
CA CYS A 110 5.88 -41.39 30.31
C CYS A 110 6.38 -40.31 29.35
N PRO A 111 5.84 -39.07 29.36
CA PRO A 111 6.30 -37.98 28.51
C PRO A 111 7.77 -37.58 28.74
N CYS A 112 8.26 -37.70 29.98
CA CYS A 112 9.59 -37.21 30.37
C CYS A 112 10.69 -38.19 29.97
N CYS A 113 10.57 -39.45 30.40
CA CYS A 113 11.61 -40.47 30.19
C CYS A 113 11.33 -41.40 29.00
N LYS A 114 10.18 -41.26 28.32
CA LYS A 114 9.77 -42.02 27.11
C LYS A 114 9.69 -43.55 27.30
N ARG A 115 9.57 -44.02 28.54
CA ARG A 115 9.41 -45.46 28.88
C ARG A 115 7.94 -45.79 29.15
N THR A 116 7.55 -47.03 28.89
CA THR A 116 6.19 -47.54 29.13
C THR A 116 6.08 -48.16 30.52
N PHE A 117 5.00 -47.84 31.25
CA PHE A 117 4.75 -48.35 32.59
C PHE A 117 3.31 -48.86 32.70
N LYS A 118 3.12 -50.01 33.37
CA LYS A 118 1.78 -50.50 33.72
C LYS A 118 1.07 -49.55 34.69
N GLN A 119 1.81 -48.90 35.58
CA GLN A 119 1.31 -47.95 36.58
C GLN A 119 1.98 -46.57 36.39
N LEU A 120 1.63 -45.90 35.29
CA LEU A 120 2.23 -44.61 34.90
C LEU A 120 2.10 -43.53 35.99
N ALA A 121 0.97 -43.48 36.69
CA ALA A 121 0.72 -42.50 37.75
C ALA A 121 1.72 -42.61 38.91
N ALA A 122 2.04 -43.84 39.35
CA ALA A 122 3.01 -44.08 40.42
C ALA A 122 4.43 -43.73 40.00
N HIS A 123 4.79 -44.04 38.75
CA HIS A 123 6.08 -43.65 38.18
C HIS A 123 6.25 -42.12 38.16
N MET A 124 5.23 -41.39 37.68
CA MET A 124 5.25 -39.93 37.61
C MET A 124 5.39 -39.30 39.01
N LYS A 125 4.65 -39.79 40.02
CA LYS A 125 4.72 -39.29 41.40
C LYS A 125 6.10 -39.47 42.05
N THR A 126 6.80 -40.57 41.75
CA THR A 126 8.06 -40.92 42.43
C THR A 126 9.31 -40.42 41.70
N LYS A 127 9.29 -40.42 40.36
CA LYS A 127 10.45 -40.05 39.54
C LYS A 127 10.37 -38.66 38.94
N HIS A 128 9.18 -38.08 38.87
CA HIS A 128 8.94 -36.75 38.30
C HIS A 128 7.98 -35.93 39.20
N PRO A 129 8.32 -35.72 40.49
CA PRO A 129 7.43 -35.09 41.46
C PRO A 129 7.14 -33.61 41.15
N THR A 130 8.03 -32.94 40.41
CA THR A 130 7.91 -31.52 40.02
C THR A 130 7.25 -31.32 38.66
N TRP A 131 6.75 -32.38 38.01
CA TRP A 131 6.16 -32.28 36.69
C TRP A 131 4.88 -31.44 36.71
N ASN A 132 4.97 -30.22 36.22
CA ASN A 132 3.83 -29.32 36.11
C ASN A 132 3.18 -29.46 34.72
N LYS A 133 1.84 -29.46 34.69
CA LYS A 133 1.05 -29.59 33.45
C LYS A 133 1.40 -28.56 32.37
N SER A 134 2.08 -27.47 32.72
CA SER A 134 2.54 -26.42 31.79
C SER A 134 3.80 -26.78 31.01
N GLU A 135 4.70 -27.62 31.53
CA GLU A 135 5.98 -27.97 30.88
C GLU A 135 5.82 -28.98 29.73
N ALA A 136 4.68 -29.67 29.65
CA ALA A 136 4.38 -30.61 28.57
C ALA A 136 3.97 -29.93 27.26
N LEU A 137 3.69 -28.63 27.27
CA LEU A 137 3.08 -27.90 26.15
C LEU A 137 4.06 -26.95 25.43
N ALA A 138 5.29 -26.81 25.94
CA ALA A 138 6.40 -26.13 25.28
C ALA A 138 7.07 -27.06 24.26
#